data_AF-A0AAQ1SLY3-F1
#
_entry.id   AF-A0AAQ1SLY3-F1
#
_cell.length_a   1.000
_cell.length_b   1.000
_cell.length_c   1.000
_cell.angle_alpha   90.00
_cell.angle_beta   90.00
_cell.angle_gamma   90.00
#
_symmetry.space_group_name_H-M   'P 1'
#
loop_
_entity.id
_entity.type
_entity.pdbx_description
1 polymer ?
#
loop_
_entity_poly.entity_id
_entity_poly.type
_entity_poly.pdbx_seq_one_letter_code
_entity_poly.pdbx_strand_id
1 'polypeptide(L)' 'MKIPSRKESTKLLNSNSGLQNSFNCFKEAQIALNQAIFLYNNVRLHQHLGFLTPEFFHRAS' A
#
# COMPACT_ATOMS: atom_id res chain seq x y z
N MET A 1 25.46 23.17 -26.86
CA MET A 1 25.02 22.28 -25.76
C MET A 1 25.78 22.68 -24.51
N LYS A 2 25.09 23.13 -23.44
CA LYS A 2 25.75 23.62 -22.21
C LYS A 2 25.96 22.44 -21.25
N ILE A 3 27.21 22.16 -20.88
CA ILE A 3 27.55 21.09 -19.94
C ILE A 3 27.34 21.65 -18.52
N PRO A 4 26.52 21.01 -17.67
CA PRO A 4 26.32 21.45 -16.30
C PRO A 4 27.60 21.30 -15.47
N SER A 5 27.82 22.25 -14.58
CA SER A 5 28.94 22.21 -13.65
C SER A 5 28.79 21.05 -12.65
N ARG A 6 29.90 20.58 -12.07
CA ARG A 6 29.88 19.48 -11.09
C ARG A 6 28.89 19.71 -9.95
N LYS A 7 28.74 20.95 -9.47
CA LYS A 7 27.80 21.32 -8.40
C LYS A 7 26.32 21.23 -8.85
N GLU A 8 26.04 21.57 -10.10
CA GLU A 8 24.70 21.43 -10.67
C GLU A 8 24.35 19.95 -10.87
N SER A 9 25.30 19.15 -11.34
CA SER A 9 25.10 17.70 -11.53
C SER A 9 24.80 16.97 -10.21
N THR A 10 25.50 17.29 -9.12
CA THR A 10 25.22 16.66 -7.81
C THR A 10 23.86 17.09 -7.24
N LYS A 11 23.48 18.36 -7.42
CA LYS A 11 22.16 18.85 -7.00
C LYS A 11 21.04 18.13 -7.76
N LEU A 12 21.19 17.94 -9.07
CA LEU A 12 20.23 17.23 -9.91
C LEU A 12 20.08 15.76 -9.50
N LEU A 13 21.20 15.07 -9.23
CA LEU A 13 21.18 13.68 -8.75
C LEU A 13 20.44 13.54 -7.42
N ASN A 14 20.70 14.45 -6.47
CA ASN A 14 20.05 14.44 -5.15
C ASN A 14 18.55 14.76 -5.24
N SER A 15 18.15 15.70 -6.09
CA SER A 15 16.72 15.97 -6.32
C SER A 15 16.02 14.75 -6.94
N ASN A 16 16.64 14.09 -7.92
CA ASN A 16 16.07 12.90 -8.54
C ASN A 16 15.95 11.72 -7.56
N SER A 17 16.94 11.52 -6.69
CA SER A 17 16.86 10.48 -5.66
C SER A 17 15.77 10.76 -4.62
N GLY A 18 15.60 12.03 -4.21
CA GLY A 18 14.50 12.45 -3.34
C GLY A 18 13.12 12.24 -3.94
N LEU A 19 12.96 12.53 -5.24
CA LEU A 19 11.72 12.28 -5.98
C LEU A 19 11.40 10.78 -6.09
N GLN A 20 12.40 9.96 -6.41
CA GLN A 20 12.22 8.51 -6.49
C GLN A 20 11.79 7.91 -5.14
N ASN A 21 12.42 8.36 -4.04
CA ASN A 21 12.07 7.90 -2.71
C ASN A 21 10.61 8.28 -2.35
N SER A 22 10.23 9.54 -2.61
CA SER A 22 8.87 10.02 -2.34
C SER A 22 7.82 9.23 -3.13
N PHE A 23 8.11 8.90 -4.39
CA PHE A 23 7.21 8.11 -5.23
C PHE A 23 7.07 6.66 -4.73
N ASN A 24 8.16 6.05 -4.26
CA ASN A 24 8.12 4.72 -3.67
C ASN A 24 7.30 4.71 -2.37
N CYS A 25 7.50 5.68 -1.47
CA CYS A 25 6.67 5.81 -0.26
C CYS A 25 5.19 5.97 -0.59
N PHE A 26 4.83 6.72 -1.63
CA PHE A 26 3.45 6.85 -2.07
C PHE A 26 2.85 5.53 -2.58
N LYS A 27 3.63 4.71 -3.28
CA LYS A 27 3.19 3.36 -3.69
C LYS A 27 2.96 2.46 -2.48
N GLU A 28 3.87 2.46 -1.52
CA GLU A 28 3.73 1.68 -0.28
C GLU A 28 2.49 2.10 0.51
N ALA A 29 2.24 3.42 0.63
CA ALA A 29 1.05 3.94 1.29
C ALA A 29 -0.26 3.49 0.62
N GLN A 30 -0.32 3.48 -0.72
CA GLN A 30 -1.47 2.97 -1.45
C GLN A 30 -1.70 1.47 -1.21
N ILE A 31 -0.62 0.67 -1.21
CA ILE A 31 -0.70 -0.77 -0.93
C ILE A 31 -1.22 -0.99 0.49
N ALA A 32 -0.66 -0.30 1.48
CA ALA A 32 -1.09 -0.41 2.88
C ALA A 32 -2.56 -0.01 3.07
N LEU A 33 -3.03 1.05 2.38
CA LEU A 33 -4.43 1.46 2.42
C LEU A 33 -5.35 0.38 1.83
N ASN A 34 -5.00 -0.20 0.68
CA ASN A 34 -5.78 -1.28 0.08
C ASN A 34 -5.83 -2.53 0.98
N GLN A 35 -4.72 -2.88 1.64
CA GLN A 35 -4.69 -3.96 2.64
C GLN A 35 -5.58 -3.65 3.84
N ALA A 36 -5.56 -2.43 4.35
CA ALA A 36 -6.41 -2.01 5.46
C ALA A 36 -7.90 -2.06 5.09
N ILE A 37 -8.27 -1.63 3.88
CA ILE A 37 -9.64 -1.73 3.36
C ILE A 37 -10.07 -3.20 3.25
N PHE A 38 -9.22 -4.06 2.70
CA PHE A 38 -9.50 -5.50 2.60
C PHE A 38 -9.74 -6.12 3.99
N LEU A 39 -8.86 -5.84 4.95
CA LEU A 39 -9.00 -6.34 6.32
C LEU A 39 -10.28 -5.83 6.98
N TYR A 40 -10.57 -4.53 6.87
CA TYR A 40 -11.79 -3.96 7.41
C TYR A 40 -13.04 -4.62 6.83
N ASN A 41 -13.10 -4.80 5.51
CA ASN A 41 -14.28 -5.37 4.85
C ASN A 41 -14.44 -6.87 5.12
N ASN A 42 -13.36 -7.64 5.23
CA ASN A 42 -13.47 -9.10 5.37
C ASN A 42 -13.43 -9.55 6.83
N VAL A 43 -12.55 -8.98 7.66
CA VAL A 43 -12.42 -9.40 9.06
C VAL A 43 -13.56 -8.83 9.92
N ARG A 44 -13.94 -7.56 9.72
CA ARG A 44 -14.99 -6.92 10.53
C ARG A 44 -16.39 -7.46 10.19
N LEU A 45 -16.63 -7.76 8.92
CA LEU A 45 -17.90 -8.34 8.47
C LEU A 45 -18.09 -9.76 9.02
N HIS A 46 -17.02 -10.55 9.12
CA HIS A 46 -17.03 -11.83 9.82
C HIS A 46 -17.24 -11.71 11.33
N GLN A 47 -16.73 -10.65 11.97
CA GLN A 47 -16.91 -10.43 13.41
C GLN A 47 -18.37 -10.08 13.77
N HIS A 48 -19.07 -9.34 12.91
CA HIS A 48 -20.46 -8.93 13.15
C HIS A 48 -21.52 -9.95 12.72
N LEU A 49 -21.19 -10.88 11.82
CA LEU A 49 -22.12 -11.93 11.38
C LEU A 49 -22.22 -13.11 12.34
N GLY A 50 -21.47 -13.09 13.45
CA GLY A 50 -21.21 -14.30 14.22
C GLY A 50 -20.38 -15.26 13.38
N PHE A 51 -19.50 -16.01 14.03
CA PHE A 51 -18.78 -17.09 13.37
C PHE A 51 -19.75 -17.89 12.51
N LEU A 52 -19.53 -17.95 11.19
CA LEU A 52 -19.97 -19.08 10.39
C LEU A 52 -19.17 -20.28 10.90
N THR A 53 -19.54 -20.77 12.08
CA THR A 53 -19.10 -22.04 12.63
C THR A 53 -19.40 -23.12 11.60
N PRO A 54 -18.47 -24.05 11.33
CA PRO A 54 -18.67 -25.17 10.41
C PRO A 54 -19.99 -25.95 10.64
N GLU A 55 -20.54 -25.90 11.86
CA GLU A 55 -21.85 -26.46 12.23
C GLU A 55 -23.03 -25.98 11.37
N PHE A 56 -22.95 -24.81 10.72
CA PHE A 56 -24.05 -24.34 9.85
C PHE A 56 -24.12 -25.06 8.50
N PHE A 57 -23.01 -25.63 8.00
CA PHE A 57 -23.02 -26.38 6.74
C PHE A 57 -23.60 -27.80 6.88
N HIS A 58 -23.78 -28.30 8.11
CA HIS A 58 -24.40 -29.61 8.36
C HIS A 58 -25.92 -29.57 8.55
N ARG A 59 -26.55 -28.38 8.55
CA ARG A 59 -28.01 -28.24 8.70
C ARG A 59 -28.71 -27.76 7.43
N ALA A 60 -28.23 -28.20 6.28
CA ALA A 60 -28.97 -28.19 5.04
C ALA A 60 -29.01 -29.63 4.50
N SER A 61 -29.74 -30.50 5.21
CA SER A 61 -30.25 -31.76 4.68
C SER A 61 -31.77 -31.71 4.67
#